data_AF-A0A2E4DCF2-F1
#
_entry.id   AF-A0A2E4DCF2-F1
#
_cell.length_a   1.000
_cell.length_b   1.000
_cell.length_c   1.000
_cell.angle_alpha   90.00
_cell.angle_beta   90.00
_cell.angle_gamma   90.00
#
_symmetry.space_group_name_H-M   'P 1'
#
loop_
_entity.id
_entity.type
_entity.pdbx_description
1 polymer ?
#
loop_
_entity_poly.entity_id
_entity_poly.type
_entity_poly.pdbx_seq_one_letter_code
_entity_poly.pdbx_strand_id
1 'polypeptide(L)'
;MDLGYKENEKGYDQIDLSFDGNMLFDNLPEIMRPHKVADLLGLSVKTIYDWKYRGKTRNIPSDLFLKLNRSLYIRTEVLKRLVTSN
;
A
#
# COMPACT_ATOMS: atom_id res chain seq x y z
N MET A 1 6.66 -6.47 49.90
CA MET A 1 7.48 -5.78 48.89
C MET A 1 7.38 -6.60 47.64
N ASP A 2 6.59 -6.15 46.67
CA ASP A 2 6.47 -6.78 45.36
C ASP A 2 6.68 -5.73 44.28
N LEU A 3 7.52 -6.09 43.32
CA LEU A 3 8.10 -5.22 42.31
C LEU A 3 7.06 -4.85 41.25
N GLY A 4 6.87 -3.55 41.03
CA GLY A 4 6.03 -3.03 39.95
C GLY A 4 6.69 -3.20 38.59
N TYR A 5 5.91 -3.72 37.63
CA TYR A 5 6.16 -3.57 36.21
C TYR A 5 4.88 -3.06 35.54
N LYS A 6 4.94 -1.83 35.04
CA LYS A 6 4.02 -1.27 34.04
C LYS A 6 4.65 -1.49 32.68
N GLU A 7 3.98 -2.22 31.79
CA GLU A 7 4.20 -2.13 30.35
C GLU A 7 2.98 -2.71 29.62
N ASN A 8 2.24 -1.84 28.93
CA ASN A 8 1.13 -2.21 28.07
C ASN A 8 1.62 -2.08 26.62
N GLU A 9 2.53 -2.95 26.19
CA GLU A 9 3.04 -2.92 24.82
C GLU A 9 2.12 -3.69 23.89
N LYS A 10 1.18 -2.97 23.25
CA LYS A 10 0.79 -3.07 21.83
C LYS A 10 -0.54 -2.33 21.61
N GLY A 11 -0.41 -1.03 21.35
CA GLY A 11 -1.49 -0.19 20.82
C GLY A 11 -1.73 -0.46 19.35
N TYR A 12 -2.49 -1.51 19.06
CA TYR A 12 -3.27 -1.56 17.82
C TYR A 12 -4.73 -1.52 18.23
N ASP A 13 -5.30 -0.32 18.14
CA ASP A 13 -6.76 -0.15 18.21
C ASP A 13 -7.37 -1.10 17.17
N GLN A 14 -8.39 -1.85 17.58
CA GLN A 14 -9.15 -2.72 16.66
C GLN A 14 -9.75 -1.82 15.57
N ILE A 15 -9.13 -1.81 14.40
CA ILE A 15 -9.65 -1.11 13.23
C ILE A 15 -10.84 -1.89 12.73
N ASP A 16 -12.01 -1.27 12.78
CA ASP A 16 -13.25 -1.76 12.20
C ASP A 16 -13.00 -2.13 10.72
N LEU A 17 -13.23 -3.42 10.38
CA LEU A 17 -12.83 -4.03 9.11
C LEU A 17 -13.77 -3.69 7.94
N SER A 18 -14.66 -2.70 8.09
CA SER A 18 -15.29 -2.05 6.95
C SER A 18 -14.31 -1.05 6.31
N PHE A 19 -13.25 -1.59 5.71
CA PHE A 19 -12.26 -0.81 4.99
C PHE A 19 -12.86 -0.29 3.70
N ASP A 20 -13.50 0.87 3.77
CA ASP A 20 -14.07 1.52 2.60
C ASP A 20 -12.91 2.00 1.73
N GLY A 21 -12.46 1.15 0.80
CA GLY A 21 -11.25 1.34 0.00
C GLY A 21 -11.23 2.65 -0.78
N ASN A 22 -12.39 3.32 -0.91
CA ASN A 22 -12.49 4.67 -1.44
C ASN A 22 -11.76 5.72 -0.60
N MET A 23 -11.84 5.66 0.74
CA MET A 23 -11.24 6.64 1.66
C MET A 23 -9.72 6.53 1.74
N LEU A 24 -9.12 5.34 1.52
CA LEU A 24 -7.66 5.15 1.56
C LEU A 24 -6.93 5.96 0.47
N PHE A 25 -7.60 6.26 -0.64
CA PHE A 25 -7.01 7.02 -1.75
C PHE A 25 -7.41 8.49 -1.78
N ASP A 26 -8.21 8.96 -0.82
CA ASP A 26 -8.64 10.35 -0.78
C ASP A 26 -7.45 11.24 -0.37
N ASN A 27 -7.24 12.31 -1.14
CA ASN A 27 -6.11 13.26 -0.98
C ASN A 27 -4.71 12.70 -1.26
N LEU A 28 -4.58 11.55 -1.91
CA LEU A 28 -3.28 11.06 -2.39
C LEU A 28 -2.83 11.80 -3.66
N PRO A 29 -1.51 11.97 -3.87
CA PRO A 29 -1.00 12.51 -5.13
C PRO A 29 -1.30 11.54 -6.29
N GLU A 30 -1.42 12.08 -7.51
CA GLU A 30 -1.71 11.29 -8.72
C GLU A 30 -0.69 10.16 -8.96
N ILE A 31 0.56 10.39 -8.56
CA ILE A 31 1.62 9.39 -8.63
C ILE A 31 2.35 9.24 -7.30
N MET A 32 2.67 8.01 -6.96
CA MET A 32 3.38 7.67 -5.73
C MET A 32 4.66 6.89 -5.98
N ARG A 33 5.60 6.99 -5.06
CA ARG A 33 6.80 6.14 -5.06
C ARG A 33 6.46 4.72 -4.58
N PRO A 34 7.12 3.67 -5.11
CA PRO A 34 6.89 2.29 -4.68
C PRO A 34 6.97 2.06 -3.18
N HIS A 35 7.89 2.74 -2.47
CA HIS A 35 8.00 2.61 -1.02
C HIS A 35 6.78 3.18 -0.29
N LYS A 36 6.25 4.34 -0.72
CA LYS A 36 5.03 4.92 -0.13
C LYS A 36 3.80 4.05 -0.37
N VAL A 37 3.72 3.43 -1.55
CA VAL A 37 2.63 2.47 -1.84
C VAL A 37 2.75 1.23 -0.95
N ALA A 38 3.96 0.73 -0.74
CA ALA A 38 4.21 -0.40 0.15
C ALA A 38 3.75 -0.07 1.59
N ASP A 39 4.14 1.09 2.11
CA ASP A 39 3.72 1.58 3.43
C ASP A 39 2.19 1.72 3.52
N LEU A 40 1.56 2.34 2.50
CA LEU A 40 0.12 2.57 2.43
C LEU A 40 -0.70 1.25 2.47
N LEU A 41 -0.22 0.22 1.76
CA LEU A 41 -0.92 -1.06 1.64
C LEU A 41 -0.50 -2.08 2.70
N GLY A 42 0.43 -1.75 3.60
CA GLY A 42 1.01 -2.70 4.54
C GLY A 42 1.77 -3.85 3.87
N LEU A 43 2.35 -3.61 2.69
CA LEU A 43 3.08 -4.59 1.89
C LEU A 43 4.59 -4.32 1.94
N SER A 44 5.38 -5.32 1.56
CA SER A 44 6.81 -5.09 1.34
C SER A 44 7.06 -4.36 0.02
N VAL A 45 8.10 -3.50 -0.03
CA VAL A 45 8.55 -2.86 -1.28
C VAL A 45 8.89 -3.91 -2.35
N LYS A 46 9.45 -5.05 -1.93
CA LYS A 46 9.73 -6.19 -2.82
C LYS A 46 8.46 -6.70 -3.49
N THR A 47 7.34 -6.79 -2.78
CA THR A 47 6.03 -7.17 -3.32
C THR A 47 5.60 -6.22 -4.44
N ILE A 48 5.79 -4.92 -4.25
CA ILE A 48 5.48 -3.90 -5.25
C ILE A 48 6.36 -4.06 -6.50
N TYR A 49 7.67 -4.34 -6.35
CA TYR A 49 8.52 -4.62 -7.50
C TYR A 49 8.16 -5.95 -8.19
N ASP A 50 7.77 -6.97 -7.42
CA ASP A 50 7.28 -8.24 -7.97
C ASP A 50 6.07 -8.05 -8.87
N TRP A 51 5.16 -7.12 -8.54
CA TRP A 51 4.03 -6.77 -9.42
C TRP A 51 4.49 -6.23 -10.77
N LYS A 52 5.60 -5.50 -10.82
CA LYS A 52 6.15 -5.01 -12.09
C LYS A 52 6.76 -6.14 -12.92
N TYR A 53 7.54 -7.03 -12.31
CA TYR A 53 8.22 -8.11 -13.03
C TYR A 53 7.29 -9.27 -13.40
N ARG A 54 6.30 -9.56 -12.55
CA ARG A 54 5.37 -10.69 -12.69
C ARG A 54 3.93 -10.24 -12.99
N GLY A 55 3.73 -9.00 -13.43
CA GLY A 55 2.40 -8.40 -13.57
C GLY A 55 1.43 -9.21 -14.44
N LYS A 56 1.92 -9.80 -15.54
CA LYS A 56 1.12 -10.67 -16.43
C LYS A 56 0.51 -11.88 -15.72
N THR A 57 1.19 -12.43 -14.72
CA THR A 57 0.71 -13.61 -13.97
C THR A 57 -0.21 -13.26 -12.80
N ARG A 58 -0.25 -11.98 -12.39
CA ARG A 58 -1.00 -11.49 -11.22
C ARG A 58 -2.12 -10.52 -11.59
N ASN A 59 -2.50 -10.48 -12.88
CA ASN A 59 -3.51 -9.57 -13.41
C ASN A 59 -3.25 -8.09 -13.05
N ILE A 60 -1.97 -7.70 -12.98
CA ILE A 60 -1.60 -6.32 -12.66
C ILE A 60 -1.71 -5.47 -13.93
N PRO A 61 -2.44 -4.34 -13.90
CA PRO A 61 -2.54 -3.44 -15.04
C PRO A 61 -1.17 -2.96 -15.51
N SER A 62 -0.94 -2.99 -16.83
CA SER A 62 0.35 -2.61 -17.42
C SER A 62 0.67 -1.12 -17.28
N ASP A 63 -0.37 -0.29 -17.14
CA ASP A 63 -0.29 1.15 -16.92
C ASP A 63 -0.03 1.53 -15.46
N LEU A 64 -0.13 0.60 -14.50
CA LEU A 64 0.09 0.87 -13.07
C LEU A 64 1.45 1.54 -12.81
N PHE A 65 2.47 1.13 -13.54
CA PHE A 65 3.84 1.61 -13.36
C PHE A 65 4.20 2.69 -14.38
N LEU A 66 4.64 3.85 -13.87
CA LEU A 66 5.11 4.96 -14.68
C LEU A 66 6.60 5.21 -14.42
N LYS A 67 7.39 5.37 -15.49
CA LYS A 67 8.83 5.69 -15.39
C LYS A 67 9.07 7.14 -15.80
N LEU A 68 9.53 7.98 -14.86
CA LEU A 68 9.88 9.39 -15.09
C LEU A 68 11.28 9.65 -14.55
N ASN A 69 12.15 10.34 -15.31
CA ASN A 69 13.50 10.72 -14.86
C ASN A 69 14.27 9.60 -14.15
N ARG A 70 14.33 8.40 -14.80
CA ARG A 70 14.96 7.16 -14.28
C ARG A 70 14.32 6.56 -13.02
N SER A 71 13.32 7.22 -12.47
CA SER A 71 12.57 6.84 -11.29
C SER A 71 11.30 6.08 -11.66
N LEU A 72 10.94 5.11 -10.83
CA LEU A 72 9.67 4.37 -10.94
C LEU A 72 8.63 5.00 -10.02
N TYR A 73 7.42 5.11 -10.54
CA TYR A 73 6.24 5.61 -9.87
C TYR A 73 5.06 4.66 -10.11
N ILE A 74 4.05 4.79 -9.26
CA ILE A 74 2.78 4.07 -9.34
C ILE A 74 1.69 5.10 -9.52
N ARG A 75 0.83 4.85 -10.51
CA ARG A 75 -0.38 5.63 -10.76
C ARG A 75 -1.44 5.32 -9.72
N THR A 76 -1.82 6.32 -8.94
CA THR A 76 -2.74 6.16 -7.81
C THR A 76 -4.14 5.80 -8.29
N GLU A 77 -4.59 6.33 -9.42
CA GLU A 77 -5.87 6.03 -10.04
C GLU A 77 -5.98 4.57 -10.48
N VAL A 78 -4.91 4.02 -11.04
CA VAL A 78 -4.86 2.61 -11.47
C VAL A 78 -4.79 1.69 -10.25
N LEU A 79 -4.01 2.11 -9.23
CA LEU A 79 -3.90 1.39 -7.97
C LEU A 79 -5.25 1.34 -7.24
N LYS A 80 -5.98 2.46 -7.17
CA LYS A 80 -7.32 2.53 -6.59
C LYS A 80 -8.23 1.50 -7.25
N ARG A 81 -8.33 1.54 -8.58
CA ARG A 81 -9.13 0.55 -9.34
C ARG A 81 -8.70 -0.88 -9.04
N LEU A 82 -7.39 -1.16 -8.99
CA LEU A 82 -6.89 -2.50 -8.70
C LEU A 82 -7.32 -3.01 -7.31
N VAL A 83 -7.32 -2.14 -6.30
CA VAL A 83 -7.68 -2.49 -4.92
C VAL A 83 -9.19 -2.58 -4.73
N THR A 84 -9.97 -1.67 -5.33
CA THR A 84 -11.44 -1.63 -5.18
C THR A 84 -12.19 -2.55 -6.14
N SER A 85 -11.52 -3.18 -7.13
CA SER A 85 -12.15 -4.13 -8.06
C SER A 85 -12.03 -5.60 -7.61
N ASN A 86 -11.50 -5.86 -6.42
CA ASN A 86 -11.58 -7.16 -5.73
C ASN A 86 -12.67 -7.11 -4.66
#